data_AF-A0A7Y4RM49-F1
#
_entry.id   AF-A0A7Y4RM49-F1
#
_cell.length_a   1.000
_cell.length_b   1.000
_cell.length_c   1.000
_cell.angle_alpha   90.00
_cell.angle_beta   90.00
_cell.angle_gamma   90.00
#
_symmetry.space_group_name_H-M   'P 1'
#
loop_
_entity.id
_entity.type
_entity.pdbx_description
1 polymer ?
#
loop_
_entity_poly.entity_id
_entity_poly.type
_entity_poly.pdbx_seq_one_letter_code
_entity_poly.pdbx_strand_id
1 'polypeptide(L)'
;MRDRDEHEDGGEGEEGGDGEDGALQEEAVIHCPHCGEELEIQLDPGGGTHQEYVEDCQVCCQPMQIQVSYNNRGVADVKVGEEG
;
A
#
# COMPACT_ATOMS: atom_id res chain seq x y z
N MET A 1 6.72 -62.10 -19.47
CA MET A 1 7.23 -60.88 -20.12
C MET A 1 7.44 -59.89 -18.98
N ARG A 2 8.70 -59.50 -18.75
CA ARG A 2 9.24 -59.00 -17.48
C ARG A 2 8.90 -57.53 -17.25
N ASP A 3 8.73 -57.22 -15.98
CA ASP A 3 8.54 -55.95 -15.29
C ASP A 3 9.53 -54.86 -15.73
N ARG A 4 9.08 -53.59 -15.75
CA ARG A 4 9.90 -52.43 -15.38
C ARG A 4 9.04 -51.20 -15.08
N ASP A 5 8.97 -50.87 -13.80
CA ASP A 5 8.70 -49.55 -13.23
C ASP A 5 9.47 -48.43 -13.92
N GLU A 6 8.79 -47.34 -14.29
CA GLU A 6 9.38 -45.99 -14.35
C GLU A 6 8.35 -44.99 -13.78
N HIS A 7 8.57 -44.65 -12.51
CA HIS A 7 7.96 -43.55 -11.77
C HIS A 7 8.50 -42.23 -12.33
N GLU A 8 7.64 -41.41 -12.93
CA GLU A 8 7.97 -40.00 -13.21
C GLU A 8 7.31 -39.12 -12.15
N ASP A 9 8.11 -38.87 -11.11
CA ASP A 9 8.02 -37.72 -10.22
C ASP A 9 8.29 -36.45 -11.04
N GLY A 10 7.43 -35.44 -10.94
CA GLY A 10 7.50 -34.29 -11.83
C GLY A 10 6.83 -33.03 -11.31
N GLY A 11 7.32 -32.51 -10.18
CA GLY A 11 7.52 -31.07 -10.00
C GLY A 11 6.37 -30.26 -9.41
N GLU A 12 6.55 -29.87 -8.16
CA GLU A 12 5.89 -28.75 -7.50
C GLU A 12 6.16 -27.46 -8.28
N GLY A 13 5.15 -26.93 -8.95
CA GLY A 13 5.17 -25.58 -9.49
C GLY A 13 4.87 -24.57 -8.39
N GLU A 14 5.85 -24.29 -7.54
CA GLU A 14 5.83 -23.06 -6.74
C GLU A 14 6.27 -21.93 -7.68
N GLU A 15 5.29 -21.32 -8.36
CA GLU A 15 5.57 -20.15 -9.20
C GLU A 15 5.86 -18.94 -8.31
N GLY A 16 7.15 -18.84 -7.95
CA GLY A 16 7.92 -17.60 -7.92
C GLY A 16 7.26 -16.38 -7.29
N GLY A 17 7.34 -16.28 -5.97
CA GLY A 17 7.42 -14.97 -5.34
C GLY A 17 8.80 -14.37 -5.58
N ASP A 18 8.90 -13.45 -6.55
CA ASP A 18 9.94 -12.42 -6.60
C ASP A 18 9.41 -11.28 -7.50
N GLY A 19 8.53 -10.46 -6.92
CA GLY A 19 7.99 -9.25 -7.54
C GLY A 19 8.98 -8.11 -7.35
N GLU A 20 9.83 -7.98 -8.35
CA GLU A 20 10.91 -7.02 -8.56
C GLU A 20 10.51 -5.54 -8.33
N ASP A 21 11.33 -4.85 -7.53
CA ASP A 21 11.84 -3.50 -7.72
C ASP A 21 10.93 -2.46 -8.42
N GLY A 22 10.18 -1.67 -7.64
CA GLY A 22 9.64 -0.37 -8.10
C GLY A 22 8.17 -0.05 -7.80
N ALA A 23 7.45 -0.86 -7.02
CA ALA A 23 6.08 -0.54 -6.63
C ALA A 23 6.06 0.71 -5.72
N LEU A 24 5.29 1.72 -6.12
CA LEU A 24 4.99 2.88 -5.29
C LEU A 24 3.96 2.45 -4.24
N GLN A 25 4.04 2.96 -3.00
CA GLN A 25 3.03 2.67 -1.99
C GLN A 25 1.67 3.24 -2.40
N GLU A 26 0.62 2.40 -2.33
CA GLU A 26 -0.75 2.74 -2.75
C GLU A 26 -1.73 2.87 -1.56
N GLU A 27 -1.25 2.60 -0.36
CA GLU A 27 -2.04 2.61 0.87
C GLU A 27 -1.19 3.10 2.06
N ALA A 28 -1.84 3.76 3.02
CA ALA A 28 -1.22 4.16 4.27
C ALA A 28 -2.21 4.18 5.44
N VAL A 29 -1.69 3.97 6.64
CA VAL A 29 -2.45 4.11 7.88
C VAL A 29 -2.10 5.44 8.54
N ILE A 30 -3.13 6.21 8.89
CA ILE A 30 -3.02 7.51 9.54
C ILE A 30 -3.86 7.56 10.81
N HIS A 31 -3.60 8.56 11.65
CA HIS A 31 -4.45 8.84 12.81
C HIS A 31 -5.16 10.18 12.62
N CYS A 32 -6.47 10.20 12.87
CA CYS A 32 -7.26 11.41 12.80
C CYS A 32 -6.79 12.42 13.87
N PRO A 33 -6.44 13.68 13.51
CA PRO A 33 -6.01 14.68 14.47
C PRO A 33 -7.14 15.15 15.41
N HIS A 34 -8.40 14.93 15.02
CA HIS A 34 -9.58 15.36 15.77
C HIS A 34 -10.04 14.35 16.82
N CYS A 35 -10.18 13.07 16.44
CA CYS A 35 -10.70 12.01 17.32
C CYS A 35 -9.65 10.97 17.74
N GLY A 36 -8.49 10.94 17.09
CA GLY A 36 -7.42 9.97 17.35
C GLY A 36 -7.62 8.59 16.73
N GLU A 37 -8.69 8.38 15.94
CA GLU A 37 -8.98 7.10 15.31
C GLU A 37 -7.94 6.72 14.24
N GLU A 38 -7.63 5.43 14.16
CA GLU A 38 -6.81 4.86 13.09
C GLU A 38 -7.64 4.70 11.80
N LEU A 39 -7.17 5.28 10.71
CA LEU A 39 -7.83 5.25 9.41
C LEU A 39 -6.86 4.73 8.33
N GLU A 40 -7.37 3.90 7.44
CA GLU A 40 -6.65 3.45 6.24
C GLU A 40 -7.08 4.31 5.05
N ILE A 41 -6.10 4.91 4.37
CA ILE A 41 -6.32 5.77 3.21
C ILE A 41 -5.66 5.18 1.96
N GLN A 42 -6.26 5.48 0.80
CA GLN A 42 -5.68 5.14 -0.50
C GLN A 42 -4.78 6.29 -0.99
N LEU A 43 -3.60 5.93 -1.49
CA LEU A 43 -2.65 6.85 -2.07
C LEU A 43 -2.63 6.65 -3.59
N ASP A 44 -2.71 7.74 -4.35
CA ASP A 44 -2.55 7.70 -5.82
C ASP A 44 -1.15 8.20 -6.21
N PRO A 45 -0.17 7.32 -6.45
CA PRO A 45 1.15 7.76 -6.93
C PRO A 45 1.12 8.40 -8.33
N GLY A 46 0.03 8.24 -9.09
CA GLY A 46 -0.15 8.85 -10.41
C GLY A 46 -0.29 10.38 -10.36
N GLY A 47 -0.77 10.94 -9.26
CA GLY A 47 -1.00 12.38 -9.08
C GLY A 47 0.27 13.23 -8.90
N GLY A 48 1.44 12.60 -8.73
CA GLY A 48 2.73 13.26 -8.65
C GLY A 48 3.51 12.95 -7.36
N THR A 49 4.72 13.48 -7.25
CA THR A 49 5.62 13.19 -6.13
C THR A 49 5.21 13.87 -4.82
N HIS A 50 4.42 14.94 -4.89
CA HIS A 50 3.88 15.66 -3.75
C HIS A 50 2.42 15.99 -4.01
N GLN A 51 1.55 15.60 -3.08
CA GLN A 51 0.10 15.77 -3.19
C GLN A 51 -0.44 16.32 -1.88
N GLU A 52 -1.41 17.21 -1.99
CA GLU A 52 -2.12 17.78 -0.86
C GLU A 52 -3.61 17.76 -1.18
N TYR A 53 -4.39 17.16 -0.29
CA TYR A 53 -5.83 17.07 -0.41
C TYR A 53 -6.48 17.03 0.97
N VAL A 54 -7.79 17.21 0.98
CA VAL A 54 -8.61 17.19 2.19
C VAL A 54 -9.45 15.92 2.15
N GLU A 55 -9.45 15.19 3.25
CA GLU A 55 -10.32 14.02 3.43
C GLU A 55 -11.04 14.12 4.78
N ASP A 56 -12.29 13.68 4.83
CA ASP A 56 -13.08 13.68 6.06
C ASP A 56 -12.84 12.40 6.86
N CYS A 57 -12.72 12.54 8.19
CA CYS A 57 -12.62 11.39 9.07
C CYS A 57 -13.91 10.56 9.00
N GLN A 58 -13.79 9.27 8.68
CA GLN A 58 -14.93 8.35 8.59
C GLN A 58 -15.66 8.12 9.93
N VAL A 59 -15.05 8.51 11.05
CA VAL A 59 -15.60 8.35 12.41
C VAL A 59 -16.20 9.64 12.96
N CYS A 60 -15.48 10.77 12.88
CA CYS A 60 -15.94 12.04 13.46
C CYS A 60 -16.40 13.08 12.43
N CYS A 61 -16.36 12.77 11.13
CA CYS A 61 -16.77 13.67 10.03
C CYS A 61 -16.10 15.06 10.10
N GLN A 62 -14.87 15.13 10.61
CA GLN A 62 -14.08 16.37 10.62
C GLN A 62 -13.06 16.34 9.47
N PRO A 63 -12.85 17.47 8.80
CA PRO A 63 -11.95 17.54 7.66
C PRO A 63 -10.48 17.48 8.14
N MET A 64 -9.66 16.75 7.40
CA MET A 64 -8.25 16.50 7.69
C MET A 64 -7.40 16.84 6.46
N GLN A 65 -6.32 17.58 6.67
CA GLN A 65 -5.34 17.90 5.64
C GLN A 65 -4.37 16.76 5.51
N ILE A 66 -4.37 16.11 4.35
CA ILE A 66 -3.45 15.01 4.03
C ILE A 66 -2.42 15.53 3.04
N GLN A 67 -1.15 15.40 3.41
CA GLN A 67 0.00 15.69 2.56
C GLN A 67 0.77 14.39 2.33
N VAL A 68 0.96 14.01 1.07
CA VAL A 68 1.65 12.78 0.66
C VAL A 68 2.88 13.16 -0.14
N SER A 69 4.04 12.61 0.22
CA SER A 69 5.29 12.79 -0.54
C SER A 69 5.99 11.46 -0.80
N TYR A 70 6.31 11.16 -2.05
CA TYR A 70 7.04 9.94 -2.40
C TYR A 70 8.54 10.18 -2.45
N ASN A 71 9.31 9.26 -1.86
CA ASN A 71 10.76 9.28 -1.98
C ASN A 71 11.24 8.44 -3.18
N ASN A 72 12.55 8.49 -3.46
CA ASN A 72 13.17 7.76 -4.58
C ASN A 72 13.08 6.22 -4.48
N ARG A 73 12.60 5.68 -3.35
CA ARG A 73 12.37 4.25 -3.14
C ARG A 73 10.89 3.86 -3.29
N GLY A 74 10.02 4.82 -3.61
CA GLY A 74 8.58 4.59 -3.73
C GLY A 74 7.81 4.53 -2.41
N VAL A 75 8.46 4.89 -1.29
CA VAL A 75 7.80 4.96 0.01
C VAL A 75 7.10 6.32 0.15
N ALA A 76 5.85 6.30 0.59
CA ALA A 76 5.07 7.49 0.88
C ALA A 76 5.36 7.99 2.31
N ASP A 77 5.66 9.28 2.42
CA ASP A 77 5.64 10.05 3.66
C ASP A 77 4.28 10.76 3.74
N VAL A 78 3.44 10.33 4.67
CA VAL A 78 2.08 10.89 4.85
C VAL A 78 2.05 11.72 6.12
N LYS A 79 1.59 12.97 6.00
CA LYS A 79 1.36 13.89 7.12
C LYS A 79 -0.10 14.27 7.15
N VAL A 80 -0.65 14.29 8.36
CA VAL A 80 -2.05 14.66 8.60
C VAL A 80 -2.10 15.81 9.60
N GLY A 81 -2.88 16.84 9.25
CA GLY A 81 -3.10 18.02 10.07
C GLY A 81 -4.56 18.44 10.12
N GLU A 82 -4.87 19.34 11.04
CA GLU A 82 -6.17 20.02 11.08
C GLU A 82 -6.23 21.05 9.94
N GLU A 83 -7.33 21.05 9.18
CA GLU A 83 -7.64 22.09 8.19
C GLU A 83 -7.91 23.40 8.94
N GLY A 84 -7.06 24.40 8.75
CA GLY A 84 -7.12 25.70 9.45
C GLY A 84 -8.10 26.68 8.84
#